data_AF-A0A8I1NU79-F1
#
_entry.id   AF-A0A8I1NU79-F1
#
_cell.length_a   1.000
_cell.length_b   1.000
_cell.length_c   1.000
_cell.angle_alpha   90.00
_cell.angle_beta   90.00
_cell.angle_gamma   90.00
#
_symmetry.space_group_name_H-M   'P 1'
#
loop_
_entity.id
_entity.type
_entity.pdbx_description
1 polymer ?
#
loop_
_entity_poly.entity_id
_entity_poly.type
_entity_poly.pdbx_seq_one_letter_code
_entity_poly.pdbx_strand_id
1 'polypeptide(L)'
;MILGLAAKAEAIERLPKNTVPLTADEVRRLYADKTWQWSAGAGRFIAKDRRFIAYSEEGGKPTIAEGRWEVTDHGRLCMNAVWSTPQDKARNRTCFRLVRDRGTVYQRREPKGNWFVLRSFKPRPEDEAHKLVAQDTVSPNIERLKPGMK
;
A
#
# COMPACT_ATOMS: atom_id res chain seq x y z
N MET A 1 -15.47 -14.10 -23.77
CA MET A 1 -14.42 -13.86 -22.76
C MET A 1 -13.97 -12.41 -22.89
N ILE A 2 -14.43 -11.52 -22.00
CA ILE A 2 -13.97 -10.13 -22.01
C ILE A 2 -12.70 -10.08 -21.18
N LEU A 3 -11.57 -9.82 -21.84
CA LEU A 3 -10.28 -9.55 -21.21
C LEU A 3 -10.43 -8.33 -20.27
N GLY A 4 -10.39 -8.58 -18.97
CA GLY A 4 -10.33 -7.52 -17.96
C GLY A 4 -8.97 -6.85 -18.01
N LEU A 5 -8.87 -5.70 -18.67
CA LEU A 5 -7.76 -4.76 -18.48
C LEU A 5 -7.81 -4.31 -17.02
N ALA A 6 -6.81 -4.68 -16.22
CA ALA A 6 -6.60 -4.05 -14.93
C ALA A 6 -6.32 -2.56 -15.19
N ALA A 7 -7.31 -1.70 -14.95
CA ALA A 7 -7.12 -0.27 -15.04
C ALA A 7 -5.99 0.13 -14.09
N LYS A 8 -4.92 0.71 -14.64
CA LYS A 8 -3.95 1.45 -13.82
C LYS A 8 -4.69 2.67 -13.29
N ALA A 9 -4.56 2.96 -12.00
CA ALA A 9 -5.07 4.21 -11.44
C ALA A 9 -4.48 5.38 -12.23
N GLU A 10 -5.33 6.19 -12.85
CA GLU A 10 -4.92 7.28 -13.70
C GLU A 10 -4.26 8.38 -12.86
N ALA A 11 -3.11 8.85 -13.33
CA ALA A 11 -2.37 9.90 -12.63
C ALA A 11 -3.14 11.22 -12.72
N ILE A 12 -3.23 11.91 -11.59
CA ILE A 12 -3.84 13.22 -11.47
C ILE A 12 -2.72 14.26 -11.58
N GLU A 13 -2.78 15.09 -12.62
CA GLU A 13 -1.81 16.16 -12.85
C GLU A 13 -1.84 17.22 -11.74
N ARG A 14 -3.04 17.56 -11.24
CA ARG A 14 -3.23 18.58 -10.22
C ARG A 14 -4.32 18.20 -9.22
N LEU A 15 -3.98 18.25 -7.93
CA LEU A 15 -4.96 18.07 -6.86
C LEU A 15 -5.99 19.21 -6.81
N PRO A 16 -7.22 18.94 -6.33
CA PRO A 16 -8.16 19.99 -5.96
C PRO A 16 -7.54 20.98 -4.96
N LYS A 17 -7.89 22.27 -5.11
CA LYS A 17 -7.32 23.36 -4.29
C LYS A 17 -7.55 23.21 -2.79
N ASN A 18 -8.67 22.60 -2.40
CA ASN A 18 -9.11 22.50 -1.00
C ASN A 18 -8.78 21.15 -0.38
N THR A 19 -7.76 20.46 -0.89
CA THR A 19 -7.32 19.20 -0.30
C THR A 19 -6.75 19.42 1.09
N VAL A 20 -7.17 18.60 2.04
CA VAL A 20 -6.64 18.59 3.41
C VAL A 20 -6.02 17.23 3.72
N PRO A 21 -4.93 17.16 4.50
CA PRO A 21 -4.37 15.89 4.93
C PRO A 21 -5.39 15.03 5.68
N LEU A 22 -5.29 13.71 5.52
CA LEU A 22 -5.98 12.78 6.43
C LEU A 22 -5.32 12.82 7.81
N THR A 23 -6.13 12.66 8.85
CA THR A 23 -5.64 12.39 10.21
C THR A 23 -5.02 11.01 10.31
N ALA A 24 -4.23 10.76 11.37
CA ALA A 24 -3.66 9.45 11.65
C ALA A 24 -4.75 8.38 11.78
N ASP A 25 -5.89 8.73 12.38
CA ASP A 25 -7.05 7.85 12.52
C ASP A 25 -7.75 7.52 11.21
N GLU A 26 -7.92 8.49 10.32
CA GLU A 26 -8.46 8.24 8.98
C GLU A 26 -7.55 7.30 8.19
N VAL A 27 -6.23 7.51 8.21
CA VAL A 27 -5.28 6.60 7.56
C VAL A 27 -5.31 5.22 8.22
N ARG A 28 -5.38 5.13 9.56
CA ARG A 28 -5.54 3.85 10.28
C ARG A 28 -6.76 3.09 9.79
N ARG A 29 -7.93 3.72 9.69
CA ARG A 29 -9.17 3.06 9.24
C ARG A 29 -9.08 2.52 7.80
N LEU A 30 -8.23 3.10 6.95
CA LEU A 30 -8.03 2.61 5.59
C LEU A 30 -7.15 1.35 5.53
N TYR A 31 -6.09 1.28 6.36
CA TYR A 31 -5.06 0.26 6.21
C TYR A 31 -5.05 -0.81 7.31
N ALA A 32 -5.49 -0.50 8.53
CA ALA A 32 -5.41 -1.43 9.65
C ALA A 32 -6.12 -2.76 9.35
N ASP A 33 -5.38 -3.85 9.55
CA ASP A 33 -5.78 -5.23 9.27
C ASP A 33 -6.23 -5.48 7.82
N LYS A 34 -5.75 -4.65 6.89
CA LYS A 34 -5.90 -4.82 5.45
C LYS A 34 -4.61 -5.31 4.80
N THR A 35 -4.80 -5.97 3.69
CA THR A 35 -3.78 -6.34 2.72
C THR A 35 -3.97 -5.46 1.49
N TRP A 36 -2.92 -4.72 1.11
CA TRP A 36 -2.88 -3.98 -0.14
C TRP A 36 -2.26 -4.86 -1.22
N GLN A 37 -3.08 -5.25 -2.20
CA GLN A 37 -2.67 -6.05 -3.35
C GLN A 37 -2.00 -5.18 -4.42
N TRP A 38 -0.83 -5.60 -4.89
CA TRP A 38 -0.09 -5.01 -5.99
C TRP A 38 -0.08 -5.95 -7.20
N SER A 39 0.49 -5.53 -8.32
CA SER A 39 0.54 -6.35 -9.54
C SER A 39 1.33 -7.64 -9.40
N ALA A 40 2.36 -7.67 -8.55
CA ALA A 40 3.26 -8.80 -8.36
C ALA A 40 3.56 -9.07 -6.87
N GLY A 41 2.64 -8.72 -5.97
CA GLY A 41 2.88 -8.85 -4.54
C GLY A 41 1.76 -8.27 -3.71
N ALA A 42 1.97 -8.25 -2.40
CA ALA A 42 1.06 -7.58 -1.48
C ALA A 42 1.75 -7.19 -0.17
N GLY A 43 1.23 -6.15 0.48
CA GLY A 43 1.65 -5.73 1.81
C GLY A 43 0.49 -5.76 2.80
N ARG A 44 0.69 -6.37 3.98
CA ARG A 44 -0.31 -6.46 5.04
C ARG A 44 0.05 -5.56 6.22
N PHE A 45 -0.91 -4.75 6.62
CA PHE A 45 -0.79 -3.74 7.67
C PHE A 45 -1.48 -4.23 8.93
N ILE A 46 -0.77 -5.01 9.74
CA ILE A 46 -1.31 -5.61 10.97
C ILE A 46 -1.44 -4.50 12.02
N ALA A 47 -2.65 -4.32 12.58
CA ALA A 47 -2.92 -3.27 13.56
C ALA A 47 -2.12 -3.50 14.85
N LYS A 48 -2.10 -4.76 15.31
CA LYS A 48 -1.33 -5.18 16.47
C LYS A 48 0.14 -4.83 16.29
N ASP A 49 0.66 -4.05 17.23
CA ASP A 49 2.05 -3.56 17.27
C ASP A 49 2.49 -2.83 16.00
N ARG A 50 1.54 -2.36 15.17
CA ARG A 50 1.84 -1.68 13.90
C ARG A 50 2.76 -2.50 13.00
N ARG A 51 2.61 -3.83 13.00
CA ARG A 51 3.44 -4.73 12.19
C ARG A 51 3.12 -4.61 10.71
N PHE A 52 4.15 -4.66 9.88
CA PHE A 52 4.04 -4.71 8.43
C PHE A 52 4.76 -5.95 7.92
N ILE A 53 4.09 -6.71 7.07
CA ILE A 53 4.68 -7.83 6.34
C ILE A 53 4.34 -7.70 4.86
N ALA A 54 5.23 -8.12 3.96
CA ALA A 54 4.95 -8.10 2.54
C ALA A 54 5.69 -9.21 1.81
N TYR A 55 5.25 -9.48 0.59
CA TYR A 55 6.05 -10.17 -0.40
C TYR A 55 5.94 -9.44 -1.75
N SER A 56 6.96 -9.58 -2.58
CA SER A 56 6.95 -9.17 -3.98
C SER A 56 7.72 -10.16 -4.82
N GLU A 57 7.19 -10.51 -5.98
CA GLU A 57 7.81 -11.33 -7.02
C GLU A 57 8.07 -10.49 -8.29
N GLU A 58 8.10 -9.16 -8.14
CA GLU A 58 8.39 -8.23 -9.24
C GLU A 58 9.72 -8.59 -9.94
N GLY A 59 9.69 -8.64 -11.28
CA GLY A 59 10.85 -9.03 -12.09
C GLY A 59 11.29 -10.48 -11.89
N GLY A 60 10.44 -11.36 -11.35
CA GLY A 60 10.74 -12.77 -11.12
C GLY A 60 11.69 -13.01 -9.93
N LYS A 61 11.89 -12.00 -9.07
CA LYS A 61 12.78 -12.09 -7.92
C LYS A 61 11.96 -12.06 -6.64
N PRO A 62 11.68 -13.22 -6.01
CA PRO A 62 10.92 -13.26 -4.78
C PRO A 62 11.66 -12.53 -3.66
N THR A 63 10.94 -11.65 -2.99
CA THR A 63 11.40 -10.90 -1.83
C THR A 63 10.31 -10.93 -0.77
N ILE A 64 10.72 -10.97 0.49
CA ILE A 64 9.81 -10.80 1.64
C ILE A 64 10.20 -9.55 2.41
N ALA A 65 9.24 -8.90 3.05
CA ALA A 65 9.49 -7.77 3.91
C ALA A 65 8.89 -8.01 5.30
N GLU A 66 9.65 -7.67 6.34
CA GLU A 66 9.18 -7.67 7.72
C GLU A 66 9.56 -6.34 8.39
N GLY A 67 8.60 -5.73 9.09
CA GLY A 67 8.83 -4.43 9.70
C GLY A 67 7.60 -3.85 10.39
N ARG A 68 7.49 -2.52 10.34
CA ARG A 68 6.39 -1.75 10.95
C ARG A 68 5.85 -0.71 9.98
N TRP A 69 4.61 -0.29 10.22
CA TRP A 69 3.98 0.81 9.51
C TRP A 69 3.56 1.92 10.46
N GLU A 70 3.79 3.16 10.07
CA GLU A 70 3.50 4.35 10.90
C GLU A 70 2.59 5.31 10.13
N VAL A 71 1.81 6.08 10.89
CA VAL A 71 0.94 7.13 10.34
C VAL A 71 1.08 8.42 11.13
N THR A 72 0.75 9.54 10.50
CA THR A 72 0.78 10.87 11.14
C THR A 72 -0.49 11.64 10.85
N ASP A 73 -0.77 12.70 11.61
CA ASP A 73 -1.91 13.61 11.36
C ASP A 73 -1.71 14.53 10.15
N HIS A 74 -0.59 14.38 9.43
CA HIS A 74 -0.33 15.04 8.16
C HIS A 74 -0.59 14.13 6.94
N GLY A 75 -1.43 13.11 7.12
CA GLY A 75 -1.84 12.20 6.05
C GLY A 75 -0.73 11.29 5.56
N ARG A 76 0.31 11.06 6.38
CA ARG A 76 1.45 10.24 5.96
C ARG A 76 1.25 8.79 6.41
N LEU A 77 1.53 7.85 5.52
CA LEU A 77 1.69 6.42 5.78
C LEU A 77 3.11 6.02 5.40
N CYS A 78 3.89 5.41 6.28
CA CYS A 78 5.20 4.86 5.91
C CYS A 78 5.29 3.38 6.28
N MET A 79 5.86 2.60 5.37
CA MET A 79 6.26 1.20 5.56
C MET A 79 7.76 1.18 5.79
N ASN A 80 8.18 0.80 7.00
CA ASN A 80 9.57 0.69 7.42
C ASN A 80 9.89 -0.79 7.59
N ALA A 81 10.57 -1.39 6.61
CA ALA A 81 10.78 -2.84 6.58
C ALA A 81 12.18 -3.22 6.15
N VAL A 82 12.61 -4.40 6.61
CA VAL A 82 13.76 -5.11 6.05
C VAL A 82 13.22 -6.00 4.94
N TRP A 83 13.73 -5.80 3.73
CA TRP A 83 13.45 -6.65 2.58
C TRP A 83 14.55 -7.68 2.45
N SER A 84 14.17 -8.95 2.43
CA SER A 84 15.06 -10.10 2.31
C SER A 84 14.90 -10.74 0.94
N THR A 85 16.03 -11.07 0.33
CA THR A 85 16.15 -11.96 -0.83
C THR A 85 16.93 -13.21 -0.38
N PRO A 86 17.15 -14.21 -1.25
CA PRO A 86 18.05 -15.31 -0.93
C PRO A 86 19.50 -14.87 -0.68
N GLN A 87 19.93 -13.75 -1.27
CA GLN A 87 21.31 -13.29 -1.24
C GLN A 87 21.56 -12.21 -0.18
N ASP A 88 20.59 -11.33 0.06
CA ASP A 88 20.82 -10.10 0.82
C ASP A 88 19.59 -9.62 1.61
N LYS A 89 19.83 -8.67 2.52
CA LYS A 89 18.80 -7.93 3.26
C LYS A 89 19.08 -6.44 3.21
N ALA A 90 18.05 -5.66 2.90
CA ALA A 90 18.15 -4.21 2.91
C ALA A 90 16.97 -3.59 3.67
N ARG A 91 17.25 -2.59 4.53
CA ARG A 91 16.19 -1.73 5.06
C ARG A 91 15.71 -0.78 3.98
N ASN A 92 14.40 -0.64 3.88
CA ASN A 92 13.77 0.34 3.02
C ASN A 92 12.59 1.00 3.73
N ARG A 93 12.43 2.30 3.50
CA ARG A 93 11.31 3.11 3.98
C ARG A 93 10.57 3.67 2.78
N THR A 94 9.35 3.20 2.57
CA THR A 94 8.47 3.75 1.53
C THR A 94 7.31 4.48 2.18
N CYS A 95 7.15 5.75 1.84
CA CYS A 95 6.11 6.62 2.38
C CYS A 95 5.11 7.02 1.30
N PHE A 96 3.88 7.25 1.73
CA PHE A 96 2.78 7.78 0.96
C PHE A 96 2.17 8.96 1.68
N ARG A 97 1.64 9.90 0.89
CA ARG A 97 0.85 11.03 1.39
C ARG A 97 -0.59 10.86 0.93
N LEU A 98 -1.52 11.08 1.85
CA LEU A 98 -2.95 10.98 1.67
C LEU A 98 -3.61 12.32 2.00
N VAL A 99 -4.43 12.80 1.08
CA VAL A 99 -5.24 14.00 1.26
C VAL A 99 -6.68 13.73 0.83
N ARG A 100 -7.64 14.53 1.29
CA ARG A 100 -9.04 14.44 0.89
C ARG A 100 -9.59 15.77 0.42
N ASP A 101 -10.50 15.72 -0.54
CA ASP A 101 -11.42 16.82 -0.90
C ASP A 101 -12.82 16.23 -1.09
N ARG A 102 -13.83 16.81 -0.43
CA ARG A 102 -15.26 16.43 -0.58
C ARG A 102 -15.52 14.92 -0.58
N GLY A 103 -14.83 14.18 0.30
CA GLY A 103 -14.99 12.73 0.49
C GLY A 103 -14.16 11.84 -0.44
N THR A 104 -13.57 12.39 -1.50
CA THR A 104 -12.58 11.67 -2.33
C THR A 104 -11.23 11.70 -1.63
N VAL A 105 -10.57 10.55 -1.53
CA VAL A 105 -9.23 10.37 -0.96
C VAL A 105 -8.23 10.19 -2.11
N TYR A 106 -7.18 10.99 -2.06
CA TYR A 106 -6.06 10.95 -2.99
C TYR A 106 -4.82 10.42 -2.29
N GLN A 107 -4.02 9.67 -3.00
CA GLN A 107 -2.75 9.14 -2.51
C GLN A 107 -1.63 9.43 -3.51
N ARG A 108 -0.42 9.67 -3.02
CA ARG A 108 0.81 9.60 -3.82
C ARG A 108 1.91 8.90 -3.06
N ARG A 109 2.84 8.30 -3.78
CA ARG A 109 4.13 7.86 -3.21
C ARG A 109 5.05 9.06 -3.01
N GLU A 110 5.77 9.11 -1.89
CA GLU A 110 6.79 10.12 -1.65
C GLU A 110 8.18 9.66 -2.13
N PRO A 111 9.07 10.59 -2.52
CA PRO A 111 8.86 12.04 -2.60
C PRO A 111 8.24 12.51 -3.94
N LYS A 112 8.33 11.71 -5.01
CA LYS A 112 8.06 12.15 -6.40
C LYS A 112 6.99 11.33 -7.14
N GLY A 113 6.17 10.54 -6.43
CA GLY A 113 5.09 9.81 -7.06
C GLY A 113 3.95 10.72 -7.52
N ASN A 114 3.25 10.29 -8.55
CA ASN A 114 2.03 10.95 -9.03
C ASN A 114 0.89 10.77 -8.00
N TRP A 115 -0.01 11.73 -7.99
CA TRP A 115 -1.28 11.61 -7.27
C TRP A 115 -2.23 10.70 -8.03
N PHE A 116 -3.03 9.91 -7.32
CA PHE A 116 -4.12 9.12 -7.89
C PHE A 116 -5.29 9.08 -6.91
N VAL A 117 -6.47 8.71 -7.40
CA VAL A 117 -7.64 8.48 -6.55
C VAL A 117 -7.47 7.14 -5.83
N LEU A 118 -7.32 7.19 -4.50
CA LEU A 118 -7.38 5.99 -3.69
C LEU A 118 -8.83 5.53 -3.52
N ARG A 119 -9.73 6.47 -3.22
CA ARG A 119 -11.15 6.18 -3.01
C ARG A 119 -11.99 7.37 -3.46
N SER A 120 -12.94 7.14 -4.34
CA SER A 120 -13.90 8.15 -4.79
C SER A 120 -14.98 8.41 -3.73
N PHE A 121 -15.53 9.62 -3.68
CA PHE A 121 -16.68 9.93 -2.80
C PHE A 121 -17.86 8.98 -3.05
N LYS A 122 -18.18 8.74 -4.32
CA LYS A 122 -19.04 7.63 -4.75
C LYS A 122 -18.10 6.49 -5.17
N PRO A 123 -18.04 5.36 -4.43
CA PRO A 123 -17.12 4.28 -4.73
C PRO A 123 -17.24 3.83 -6.19
N ARG A 124 -16.10 3.61 -6.84
CA ARG A 124 -16.04 3.15 -8.22
C ARG A 124 -15.17 1.90 -8.35
N PRO A 125 -15.48 0.96 -9.25
CA PRO A 125 -14.72 -0.29 -9.40
C PRO A 125 -13.21 -0.11 -9.61
N GLU A 126 -12.80 1.00 -10.21
CA GLU A 126 -11.41 1.36 -10.48
C GLU A 126 -10.66 1.98 -9.29
N ASP A 127 -11.35 2.29 -8.18
CA ASP A 127 -10.72 2.86 -6.99
C ASP A 127 -9.64 1.92 -6.46
N GLU A 128 -8.42 2.44 -6.24
CA GLU A 128 -7.30 1.64 -5.71
C GLU A 128 -7.63 1.01 -4.35
N ALA A 129 -8.56 1.60 -3.59
CA ALA A 129 -9.05 1.07 -2.33
C ALA A 129 -9.71 -0.31 -2.46
N HIS A 130 -10.15 -0.74 -3.65
CA HIS A 130 -10.63 -2.11 -3.87
C HIS A 130 -9.51 -3.15 -3.69
N LYS A 131 -8.25 -2.74 -3.84
CA LYS A 131 -7.08 -3.60 -3.58
C LYS A 131 -6.72 -3.68 -2.10
N LEU A 132 -7.40 -2.94 -1.22
CA LEU A 132 -7.28 -3.04 0.24
C LEU A 132 -8.31 -4.03 0.78
N VAL A 133 -7.92 -5.30 0.83
CA VAL A 133 -8.81 -6.40 1.24
C VAL A 133 -8.57 -6.81 2.69
N ALA A 134 -9.59 -7.34 3.37
CA ALA A 134 -9.44 -7.81 4.75
C ALA A 134 -8.61 -9.10 4.87
N GLN A 135 -8.68 -9.95 3.84
CA GLN A 135 -8.04 -11.26 3.84
C GLN A 135 -6.51 -11.15 3.96
N ASP A 136 -5.92 -12.06 4.72
CA ASP A 136 -4.48 -12.24 4.75
C ASP A 136 -4.02 -13.10 3.57
N THR A 137 -3.59 -12.45 2.50
CA THR A 137 -2.96 -13.12 1.34
C THR A 137 -1.43 -13.07 1.40
N VAL A 138 -0.86 -12.50 2.46
CA VAL A 138 0.59 -12.27 2.58
C VAL A 138 1.25 -13.36 3.41
N SER A 139 0.69 -13.74 4.55
CA SER A 139 1.30 -14.73 5.44
C SER A 139 1.57 -16.08 4.75
N PRO A 140 0.63 -16.68 3.99
CA PRO A 140 0.90 -17.94 3.28
C PRO A 140 2.02 -17.82 2.24
N ASN A 141 2.14 -16.67 1.57
CA ASN A 141 3.21 -16.42 0.60
C ASN A 141 4.57 -16.27 1.29
N ILE A 142 4.62 -15.58 2.44
CA ILE A 142 5.84 -15.48 3.23
C ILE A 142 6.24 -16.87 3.74
N GLU A 143 5.32 -17.68 4.26
CA GLU A 143 5.62 -19.05 4.72
C GLU A 143 6.25 -19.90 3.63
N ARG A 144 5.73 -19.82 2.40
CA ARG A 144 6.30 -20.49 1.22
C ARG A 144 7.70 -19.98 0.85
N LEU A 145 7.92 -18.67 0.91
CA LEU A 145 9.15 -18.03 0.41
C LEU A 145 10.29 -18.00 1.44
N LYS A 146 9.96 -17.86 2.72
CA LYS A 146 10.90 -17.60 3.82
C LYS A 146 12.04 -18.62 3.96
N PRO A 147 11.84 -19.94 3.73
CA PRO A 147 12.95 -20.89 3.79
C PRO A 147 14.10 -20.59 2.81
N GLY A 148 13.80 -19.92 1.70
CA GLY A 148 14.80 -19.52 0.70
C GLY A 148 15.37 -18.12 0.89
N MET A 149 15.00 -17.42 1.96
CA MET A 149 15.45 -16.05 2.24
C MET A 149 16.56 -16.07 3.28
N LYS A 150 17.50 -15.14 3.17
CA LYS A 150 18.53 -14.91 4.19
C LYS A 150 17.89 -14.47 5.50
#